data_AF-A0A5J4QJQ8-F1
#
_entry.id   AF-A0A5J4QJQ8-F1
#
_cell.length_a   1.000
_cell.length_b   1.000
_cell.length_c   1.000
_cell.angle_alpha   90.00
_cell.angle_beta   90.00
_cell.angle_gamma   90.00
#
_symmetry.space_group_name_H-M   'P 1'
#
loop_
_entity.id
_entity.type
_entity.pdbx_description
1 polymer ?
#
loop_
_entity_poly.entity_id
_entity_poly.type
_entity_poly.pdbx_seq_one_letter_code
_entity_poly.pdbx_strand_id
1 'polypeptide(L)' 'SNTIVEAGSIWGGVPAKFIKNVDPEQAKELNLKIAHNYLMYSDWYKEN' A
#
# COMPACT_ATOMS: atom_id res chain seq x y z
N SER A 1 17.88 4.32 -11.74
CA SER A 1 16.93 3.20 -11.60
C SER A 1 15.73 3.52 -12.46
N ASN A 2 15.36 2.66 -13.42
CA ASN A 2 14.20 2.81 -14.32
C ASN A 2 13.13 1.76 -13.98
N THR A 3 12.98 1.42 -12.70
CA THR A 3 12.04 0.37 -12.26
C THR A 3 10.61 0.85 -12.44
N ILE A 4 9.85 0.13 -13.27
CA ILE A 4 8.40 0.32 -13.46
C ILE A 4 7.71 -0.79 -12.65
N VAL A 5 6.78 -0.41 -11.78
CA VAL A 5 5.97 -1.34 -10.98
C VAL A 5 4.58 -1.39 -11.60
N GLU A 6 4.16 -2.56 -12.07
CA GLU A 6 2.86 -2.70 -12.71
C GLU A 6 1.71 -2.52 -11.71
N ALA A 7 0.62 -1.91 -12.16
CA ALA A 7 -0.59 -1.78 -11.34
C ALA A 7 -1.11 -3.17 -10.95
N GLY A 8 -1.50 -3.34 -9.68
CA GLY A 8 -1.97 -4.62 -9.17
C GLY A 8 -0.87 -5.67 -8.97
N SER A 9 0.40 -5.26 -8.90
CA SER A 9 1.53 -6.15 -8.60
C SER A 9 2.15 -5.85 -7.23
N ILE A 10 2.74 -6.88 -6.62
CA ILE A 10 3.58 -6.79 -5.42
C ILE A 10 5.02 -7.06 -5.84
N TRP A 11 5.92 -6.17 -5.41
CA TRP A 11 7.36 -6.27 -5.57
C TRP A 11 8.04 -6.19 -4.19
N GLY A 12 9.18 -6.86 -4.02
CA GLY A 12 9.92 -6.83 -2.76
C GLY A 12 11.30 -7.48 -2.83
N GLY A 13 12.08 -7.34 -1.75
CA GLY A 13 13.47 -7.82 -1.65
C GLY A 13 14.53 -6.73 -1.88
N VAL A 14 15.81 -7.12 -1.79
CA VAL A 14 16.97 -6.23 -2.01
C VAL A 14 17.90 -6.88 -3.05
N PRO A 15 17.90 -6.44 -4.32
CA PRO A 15 17.00 -5.44 -4.92
C PRO A 15 15.57 -5.99 -5.08
N ALA A 16 14.60 -5.10 -5.21
CA ALA A 16 13.20 -5.47 -5.36
C ALA A 16 12.95 -6.22 -6.67
N LYS A 17 12.18 -7.31 -6.60
CA LYS A 17 11.74 -8.12 -7.75
C LYS A 17 10.23 -8.36 -7.65
N PHE A 18 9.60 -8.64 -8.80
CA PHE A 18 8.21 -9.08 -8.87
C PHE A 18 8.00 -10.31 -8.00
N ILE A 19 6.94 -10.30 -7.18
CA ILE A 19 6.54 -11.41 -6.32
C ILE A 19 5.27 -12.05 -6.87
N LYS A 20 4.20 -11.26 -7.05
CA LYS A 20 2.90 -11.74 -7.56
C LYS A 20 1.96 -10.60 -7.92
N ASN A 21 0.87 -10.92 -8.62
CA ASN A 21 -0.28 -10.04 -8.76
C ASN A 21 -1.22 -10.15 -7.55
N VAL A 22 -2.01 -9.11 -7.32
CA VAL A 22 -3.04 -9.06 -6.29
C VAL A 22 -4.43 -9.01 -6.91
N ASP A 23 -5.41 -9.51 -6.16
CA ASP A 23 -6.81 -9.29 -6.47
C ASP A 23 -7.14 -7.79 -6.37
N PRO A 24 -7.64 -7.13 -7.43
CA PRO A 24 -7.85 -5.69 -7.44
C PRO A 24 -8.91 -5.21 -6.44
N GLU A 25 -9.94 -6.01 -6.16
CA GLU A 25 -11.02 -5.63 -5.24
C GLU A 25 -10.52 -5.67 -3.80
N GLN A 26 -9.86 -6.78 -3.42
CA GLN A 26 -9.24 -6.92 -2.12
C GLN A 26 -8.17 -5.84 -1.89
N ALA A 27 -7.32 -5.58 -2.88
CA ALA A 27 -6.29 -4.55 -2.77
C ALA A 27 -6.89 -3.16 -2.57
N LYS A 28 -7.96 -2.82 -3.31
CA LYS A 28 -8.65 -1.55 -3.18
C LYS A 28 -9.28 -1.39 -1.79
N GLU A 29 -9.99 -2.42 -1.31
CA GLU A 29 -10.61 -2.39 0.02
C GLU A 29 -9.56 -2.18 1.12
N LEU A 30 -8.47 -2.96 1.10
CA LEU A 30 -7.39 -2.85 2.07
C LEU A 30 -6.72 -1.48 2.03
N ASN A 31 -6.42 -0.95 0.84
CA ASN A 31 -5.79 0.36 0.68
C ASN A 31 -6.66 1.48 1.27
N LEU A 32 -7.96 1.47 0.99
CA LEU A 32 -8.89 2.46 1.53
C LEU A 32 -9.02 2.36 3.05
N LYS A 33 -9.15 1.14 3.58
CA LYS A 33 -9.22 0.90 5.03
C LYS A 33 -7.97 1.37 5.75
N ILE A 34 -6.79 1.06 5.21
CA ILE A 34 -5.51 1.48 5.78
C ILE A 34 -5.41 3.01 5.76
N ALA A 35 -5.73 3.66 4.63
CA ALA A 35 -5.68 5.12 4.52
C ALA A 35 -6.59 5.82 5.56
N HIS A 36 -7.84 5.36 5.73
CA HIS A 36 -8.73 5.90 6.75
C HIS A 36 -8.20 5.69 8.18
N ASN A 37 -7.65 4.50 8.47
CA ASN A 37 -7.10 4.23 9.79
C ASN A 37 -5.88 5.12 10.09
N TYR A 38 -4.99 5.36 9.13
CA TYR A 38 -3.87 6.28 9.31
C TYR A 38 -4.32 7.71 9.63
N LEU A 39 -5.35 8.21 8.94
CA LEU A 39 -5.94 9.52 9.24
C LEU A 39 -6.51 9.56 10.67
N MET A 40 -7.32 8.57 11.03
CA MET A 40 -7.91 8.45 12.37
C MET A 40 -6.84 8.43 13.47
N TYR A 41 -5.79 7.62 13.32
CA TYR A 41 -4.70 7.57 14.30
C TYR A 41 -3.87 8.85 14.33
N SER A 42 -3.75 9.57 13.20
CA SER A 42 -3.06 10.86 13.17
C SER A 42 -3.77 11.93 13.99
N ASP A 43 -5.11 11.87 14.06
CA ASP A 43 -5.92 12.83 14.82
C ASP A 43 -5.66 12.74 16.32
N TRP A 44 -5.31 11.56 16.85
CA TRP A 44 -4.93 11.39 18.25
C TRP A 44 -3.75 12.25 18.70
N TYR A 45 -2.92 12.71 17.76
CA TYR A 45 -1.76 13.56 18.03
C TYR A 45 -2.01 15.05 17.77
N LYS A 46 -3.17 15.41 17.19
CA LYS A 46 -3.51 16.82 16.87
C LYS A 46 -4.04 17.60 18.07
N GLU A 47 -4.48 16.92 19.12
CA GLU A 47 -5.02 17.53 20.34
C GLU A 47 -3.96 17.76 21.43
N ASN A 48 -2.67 17.51 21.14
CA ASN A 48 -1.54 17.82 22.04
C ASN A 48 -0.87 19.15 21.68
#